data_AF-A0A3R9YWP7-F1
#
_entry.id   AF-A0A3R9YWP7-F1
#
_cell.length_a   1.000
_cell.length_b   1.000
_cell.length_c   1.000
_cell.angle_alpha   90.00
_cell.angle_beta   90.00
_cell.angle_gamma   90.00
#
_symmetry.space_group_name_H-M   'P 1'
#
loop_
_entity.id
_entity.type
_entity.pdbx_description
1 polymer ?
#
loop_
_entity_poly.entity_id
_entity_poly.type
_entity_poly.pdbx_seq_one_letter_code
_entity_poly.pdbx_strand_id
1 'polypeptide(L)'
;MNTQYGLESQKNKFINAKESYNEARETQRKILVNMLKNEGYKVFEGPRAGKGSTKYTAGKELDISYDLSNWKWVSGVKSSNEVSIYLQSFDRDPKSRNYHVLFDRISIQINNLEIKRTEFELPLDDNILEKLAELIFQEIEKQN
;
A
#
# COMPACT_ATOMS: atom_id res chain seq x y z
N MET A 1 13.55 -40.64 0.25
CA MET A 1 13.48 -39.36 -0.49
C MET A 1 13.89 -38.25 0.45
N ASN A 2 14.99 -37.56 0.13
CA ASN A 2 15.72 -36.67 1.05
C ASN A 2 14.90 -35.42 1.39
N THR A 3 14.59 -35.25 2.68
CA THR A 3 13.85 -34.12 3.29
C THR A 3 14.42 -32.74 2.90
N GLN A 4 15.72 -32.68 2.61
CA GLN A 4 16.42 -31.47 2.17
C GLN A 4 15.95 -30.96 0.79
N TYR A 5 15.67 -31.85 -0.18
CA TYR A 5 15.14 -31.45 -1.49
C TYR A 5 13.69 -30.93 -1.40
N GLY A 6 12.91 -31.48 -0.46
CA GLY A 6 11.55 -31.00 -0.20
C GLY A 6 11.53 -29.58 0.36
N LEU A 7 12.42 -29.28 1.30
CA LEU A 7 12.55 -27.94 1.91
C LEU A 7 13.04 -26.88 0.92
N GLU A 8 14.01 -27.21 0.07
CA GLU A 8 14.51 -26.29 -0.96
C GLU A 8 13.43 -25.98 -2.01
N SER A 9 12.66 -26.99 -2.42
CA SER A 9 11.51 -26.80 -3.32
C SER A 9 10.46 -25.86 -2.72
N GLN A 10 10.14 -26.00 -1.42
CA GLN A 10 9.17 -25.12 -0.76
C GLN A 10 9.70 -23.69 -0.59
N LYS A 11 10.99 -23.54 -0.28
CA LYS A 11 11.64 -22.23 -0.22
C LYS A 11 11.53 -21.49 -1.55
N ASN A 12 11.82 -22.17 -2.66
CA ASN A 12 11.73 -21.56 -3.99
C ASN A 12 10.29 -21.20 -4.36
N LYS A 13 9.32 -22.07 -4.04
CA LYS A 13 7.89 -21.76 -4.22
C LYS A 13 7.47 -20.50 -3.47
N PHE A 14 7.92 -20.36 -2.21
CA PHE A 14 7.62 -19.19 -1.41
C PHE A 14 8.21 -17.90 -1.99
N ILE A 15 9.48 -17.94 -2.42
CA ILE A 15 10.15 -16.79 -3.04
C ILE A 15 9.40 -16.36 -4.31
N ASN A 16 9.11 -17.31 -5.20
CA ASN A 16 8.40 -17.02 -6.44
C ASN A 16 7.01 -16.44 -6.17
N ALA A 17 6.26 -16.99 -5.22
CA ALA A 17 4.94 -16.46 -4.84
C ALA A 17 5.03 -15.03 -4.31
N LYS A 18 6.04 -14.73 -3.48
CA LYS A 18 6.29 -13.38 -2.95
C LYS A 18 6.61 -12.39 -4.07
N GLU A 19 7.44 -12.79 -5.04
CA GLU A 19 7.80 -11.95 -6.20
C GLU A 19 6.57 -11.66 -7.07
N SER A 20 5.82 -12.70 -7.45
CA SER A 20 4.59 -12.54 -8.24
C SER A 20 3.55 -11.66 -7.53
N TYR A 21 3.40 -11.79 -6.22
CA TYR A 21 2.49 -10.94 -5.43
C TYR A 21 2.94 -9.47 -5.41
N ASN A 22 4.25 -9.22 -5.26
CA ASN A 22 4.79 -7.85 -5.29
C ASN A 22 4.59 -7.18 -6.67
N GLU A 23 4.78 -7.94 -7.75
CA GLU A 23 4.51 -7.48 -9.12
C GLU A 23 3.02 -7.17 -9.33
N ALA A 24 2.13 -8.05 -8.88
CA ALA A 24 0.68 -7.82 -8.94
C ALA A 24 0.29 -6.54 -8.18
N ARG A 25 0.83 -6.31 -6.98
CA ARG A 25 0.59 -5.09 -6.21
C ARG A 25 1.16 -3.84 -6.89
N GLU A 26 2.27 -3.96 -7.62
CA GLU A 26 2.80 -2.84 -8.39
C GLU A 26 1.87 -2.44 -9.54
N THR A 27 1.24 -3.42 -10.19
CA THR A 27 0.19 -3.17 -11.19
C THR A 27 -1.00 -2.45 -10.55
N GLN A 28 -1.50 -2.91 -9.40
CA GLN A 28 -2.57 -2.24 -8.66
C GLN A 28 -2.21 -0.81 -8.26
N ARG A 29 -0.97 -0.58 -7.84
CA ARG A 29 -0.46 0.76 -7.53
C ARG A 29 -0.48 1.69 -8.74
N LYS A 30 -0.10 1.21 -9.92
CA LYS A 30 -0.13 2.01 -11.17
C LYS A 30 -1.55 2.41 -11.56
N ILE A 31 -2.55 1.57 -11.30
CA ILE A 31 -3.96 1.91 -11.49
C ILE A 31 -4.33 3.12 -10.61
N LEU A 32 -3.97 3.11 -9.34
CA LEU A 32 -4.21 4.25 -8.43
C LEU A 32 -3.47 5.52 -8.83
N VAL A 33 -2.23 5.41 -9.35
CA VAL A 33 -1.50 6.54 -9.93
C VAL A 33 -2.31 7.18 -11.06
N ASN A 34 -2.83 6.37 -11.97
CA ASN A 34 -3.62 6.88 -13.10
C ASN A 34 -4.95 7.48 -12.63
N MET A 35 -5.63 6.86 -11.67
CA MET A 35 -6.85 7.42 -11.06
C MET A 35 -6.58 8.81 -10.49
N LEU A 36 -5.56 8.98 -9.64
CA LEU A 36 -5.23 10.31 -9.09
C LEU A 36 -4.86 11.33 -10.16
N LYS A 37 -4.12 10.93 -11.20
CA LYS A 37 -3.80 11.81 -12.34
C LYS A 37 -5.06 12.26 -13.08
N ASN A 38 -6.01 11.35 -13.32
CA ASN A 38 -7.28 11.67 -13.96
C ASN A 38 -8.13 12.63 -13.11
N GLU A 39 -8.06 12.49 -11.78
CA GLU A 39 -8.65 13.43 -10.82
C GLU A 39 -7.90 14.78 -10.72
N GLY A 40 -6.84 14.98 -11.50
CA GLY A 40 -6.08 16.23 -11.57
C GLY A 40 -5.04 16.41 -10.46
N TYR A 41 -4.67 15.34 -9.74
CA TYR A 41 -3.58 15.39 -8.77
C TYR A 41 -2.22 15.34 -9.45
N LYS A 42 -1.28 16.13 -8.94
CA LYS A 42 0.15 15.94 -9.21
C LYS A 42 0.68 14.82 -8.30
N VAL A 43 0.76 13.61 -8.84
CA VAL A 43 1.28 12.43 -8.13
C VAL A 43 2.79 12.58 -7.88
N PHE A 44 3.24 12.19 -6.70
CA PHE A 44 4.65 12.16 -6.34
C PHE A 44 5.35 10.96 -7.00
N GLU A 45 6.37 11.25 -7.81
CA GLU A 45 7.13 10.26 -8.56
C GLU A 45 8.61 10.29 -8.15
N GLY A 46 9.27 9.13 -8.26
CA GLY A 46 10.72 9.01 -8.00
C GLY A 46 11.12 7.66 -7.43
N PRO A 47 12.44 7.37 -7.30
CA PRO A 47 12.94 6.06 -6.89
C PRO A 47 12.51 5.62 -5.48
N ARG A 48 12.14 6.58 -4.63
CA ARG A 48 11.69 6.38 -3.25
C ARG A 48 10.19 6.64 -3.07
N ALA A 49 9.48 6.96 -4.15
CA ALA A 49 8.05 7.23 -4.09
C ALA A 49 7.25 5.93 -4.27
N GLY A 50 6.22 5.76 -3.45
CA GLY A 50 5.21 4.72 -3.62
C GLY A 50 5.61 3.28 -3.30
N LYS A 51 6.82 3.05 -2.77
CA LYS A 51 7.22 1.75 -2.22
C LYS A 51 8.28 1.85 -1.13
N GLY A 52 8.29 0.87 -0.24
CA GLY A 52 9.26 0.77 0.84
C GLY A 52 10.70 0.54 0.35
N SER A 53 11.66 0.88 1.20
CA SER A 53 13.08 0.70 0.91
C SER A 53 13.45 -0.78 0.81
N THR A 54 14.28 -1.13 -0.16
CA THR A 54 14.88 -2.48 -0.28
C THR A 54 16.00 -2.72 0.74
N LYS A 55 16.43 -1.65 1.43
CA LYS A 55 17.51 -1.66 2.42
C LYS A 55 17.06 -1.00 3.73
N TYR A 56 15.88 -1.37 4.22
CA TYR A 56 15.32 -0.78 5.44
C TYR A 56 16.01 -1.31 6.69
N THR A 57 16.44 -0.42 7.58
CA THR A 57 17.15 -0.79 8.83
C THR A 57 16.51 -0.21 10.08
N ALA A 58 15.28 0.32 9.98
CA ALA A 58 14.60 1.03 11.09
C ALA A 58 15.52 2.06 11.77
N GLY A 59 16.23 2.89 10.99
CA GLY A 59 17.13 3.88 11.58
C GLY A 59 18.39 3.30 12.23
N LYS A 60 18.82 2.09 11.83
CA LYS A 60 19.91 1.28 12.41
C LYS A 60 19.56 0.57 13.73
N GLU A 61 18.28 0.49 14.09
CA GLU A 61 17.82 -0.40 15.16
C GLU A 61 17.88 -1.88 14.76
N LEU A 62 17.88 -2.16 13.45
CA LEU A 62 18.04 -3.50 12.89
C LEU A 62 19.46 -3.69 12.35
N ASP A 63 20.13 -4.75 12.82
CA ASP A 63 21.49 -5.12 12.39
C ASP A 63 21.56 -5.53 10.92
N ILE A 64 20.44 -6.01 10.36
CA ILE A 64 20.32 -6.39 8.95
C ILE A 64 19.28 -5.54 8.22
N SER A 65 19.50 -5.35 6.92
CA SER A 65 18.55 -4.64 6.08
C SER A 65 17.42 -5.55 5.61
N TYR A 66 16.19 -5.04 5.63
CA TYR A 66 15.01 -5.72 5.13
C TYR A 66 14.50 -5.10 3.85
N ASP A 67 13.94 -5.93 2.97
CA ASP A 67 13.27 -5.48 1.76
C ASP A 67 11.78 -5.20 2.02
N LEU A 68 11.41 -3.92 2.00
CA LEU A 68 10.04 -3.44 2.15
C LEU A 68 9.41 -3.08 0.79
N SER A 69 9.92 -3.56 -0.34
CA SER A 69 9.37 -3.27 -1.68
C SER A 69 7.89 -3.62 -1.85
N ASN A 70 7.39 -4.56 -1.04
CA ASN A 70 5.99 -4.97 -0.99
C ASN A 70 5.07 -3.98 -0.25
N TRP A 71 5.65 -3.11 0.58
CA TRP A 71 4.94 -2.00 1.20
C TRP A 71 4.74 -0.92 0.15
N LYS A 72 3.49 -0.63 -0.23
CA LYS A 72 3.19 0.26 -1.36
C LYS A 72 2.20 1.34 -0.98
N TRP A 73 2.35 2.49 -1.62
CA TRP A 73 1.42 3.61 -1.49
C TRP A 73 1.43 4.45 -2.77
N VAL A 74 0.47 5.37 -2.88
CA VAL A 74 0.47 6.43 -3.88
C VAL A 74 0.12 7.73 -3.17
N SER A 75 0.88 8.78 -3.43
CA SER A 75 0.62 10.10 -2.87
C SER A 75 0.58 11.15 -3.97
N GLY A 76 -0.25 12.18 -3.81
CA GLY A 76 -0.34 13.28 -4.75
C GLY A 76 -0.97 14.51 -4.13
N VAL A 77 -0.82 15.65 -4.80
CA VAL A 77 -1.33 16.94 -4.32
C VAL A 77 -2.21 17.63 -5.37
N LYS A 78 -3.32 18.24 -4.93
CA LYS A 78 -4.23 19.08 -5.72
C LYS A 78 -4.74 20.24 -4.87
N SER A 79 -4.55 21.47 -5.34
CA SER A 79 -5.05 22.69 -4.67
C SER A 79 -4.79 22.72 -3.14
N SER A 80 -3.53 22.43 -2.75
CA SER A 80 -3.05 22.33 -1.37
C SER A 80 -3.49 21.11 -0.56
N ASN A 81 -4.36 20.25 -1.10
CA ASN A 81 -4.72 18.99 -0.47
C ASN A 81 -3.77 17.88 -0.90
N GLU A 82 -3.05 17.30 0.06
CA GLU A 82 -2.24 16.10 -0.13
C GLU A 82 -3.08 14.86 0.20
N VAL A 83 -3.05 13.88 -0.69
CA VAL A 83 -3.72 12.59 -0.52
C VAL A 83 -2.68 11.49 -0.59
N SER A 84 -2.74 10.56 0.35
CA SER A 84 -1.97 9.31 0.34
C SER A 84 -2.91 8.11 0.40
N ILE A 85 -2.73 7.16 -0.49
CA ILE A 85 -3.47 5.89 -0.58
C ILE A 85 -2.50 4.76 -0.28
N TYR A 86 -2.77 3.98 0.74
CA TYR A 86 -1.96 2.84 1.16
C TYR A 86 -2.59 1.53 0.68
N LEU A 87 -1.79 0.64 0.09
CA LEU A 87 -2.24 -0.67 -0.40
C LEU A 87 -2.25 -1.75 0.70
N GLN A 88 -2.07 -1.33 1.94
CA GLN A 88 -2.17 -2.13 3.14
C GLN A 88 -2.66 -1.21 4.25
N SER A 89 -3.55 -1.73 5.09
CA SER A 89 -4.18 -0.95 6.15
C SER A 89 -3.70 -1.40 7.51
N PHE A 90 -3.26 -0.45 8.33
CA PHE A 90 -3.03 -0.72 9.75
C PHE A 90 -4.37 -0.75 10.48
N ASP A 91 -4.53 -1.76 11.32
CA ASP A 91 -5.70 -1.91 12.16
C ASP A 91 -5.27 -2.31 13.57
N ARG A 92 -6.12 -1.99 14.54
CA ARG A 92 -5.92 -2.38 15.93
C ARG A 92 -7.21 -3.00 16.41
N ASP A 93 -7.17 -4.28 16.72
CA ASP A 93 -8.36 -5.00 17.17
C ASP A 93 -8.90 -4.31 18.44
N PRO A 94 -10.15 -3.83 18.44
CA PRO A 94 -10.73 -3.18 19.61
C PRO A 94 -10.79 -4.11 20.82
N LYS A 95 -10.89 -5.43 20.59
CA LYS A 95 -11.03 -6.43 21.67
C LYS A 95 -9.67 -6.88 22.22
N SER A 96 -8.80 -7.45 21.38
CA SER A 96 -7.50 -7.97 21.83
C SER A 96 -6.42 -6.89 21.94
N ARG A 97 -6.61 -5.73 21.30
CA ARG A 97 -5.63 -4.64 21.18
C ARG A 97 -4.38 -5.02 20.37
N ASN A 98 -4.41 -6.17 19.68
CA ASN A 98 -3.35 -6.60 18.77
C ASN A 98 -3.29 -5.70 17.53
N TYR A 99 -2.07 -5.51 17.03
CA TYR A 99 -1.85 -4.82 15.76
C TYR A 99 -2.07 -5.78 14.59
N HIS A 100 -2.86 -5.33 13.63
CA HIS A 100 -3.09 -6.02 12.38
C HIS A 100 -2.54 -5.18 11.23
N VAL A 101 -2.03 -5.89 10.23
CA VAL A 101 -1.82 -5.34 8.89
C VAL A 101 -2.78 -6.10 8.00
N LEU A 102 -3.82 -5.42 7.55
CA LEU A 102 -4.76 -5.95 6.58
C LEU A 102 -4.10 -5.81 5.21
N PHE A 103 -3.39 -6.86 4.82
CA PHE A 103 -2.85 -6.99 3.48
C PHE A 103 -4.02 -6.96 2.50
N ASP A 104 -3.84 -6.19 1.43
CA ASP A 104 -4.82 -5.98 0.35
C ASP A 104 -5.99 -5.03 0.66
N ARG A 105 -6.16 -4.56 1.90
CA ARG A 105 -7.14 -3.49 2.20
C ARG A 105 -6.56 -2.10 2.01
N ILE A 106 -7.34 -1.21 1.40
CA ILE A 106 -6.97 0.18 1.13
C ILE A 106 -7.25 1.08 2.34
N SER A 107 -6.31 1.98 2.62
CA SER A 107 -6.51 3.12 3.52
C SER A 107 -6.14 4.41 2.83
N ILE A 108 -6.76 5.51 3.24
CA ILE A 108 -6.46 6.86 2.74
C ILE A 108 -6.02 7.77 3.88
N GLN A 109 -5.24 8.78 3.54
CA GLN A 109 -4.85 9.85 4.45
C GLN A 109 -4.89 11.16 3.67
N ILE A 110 -5.46 12.19 4.28
CA ILE A 110 -5.55 13.54 3.72
C ILE A 110 -4.71 14.48 4.60
N ASN A 111 -3.88 15.33 4.01
CA ASN A 111 -3.14 16.40 4.71
C ASN A 111 -2.37 15.96 5.98
N ASN A 112 -1.76 14.76 5.96
CA ASN A 112 -1.07 14.16 7.12
C ASN A 112 -1.95 13.96 8.38
N LEU A 113 -3.27 13.92 8.23
CA LEU A 113 -4.22 13.62 9.30
C LEU A 113 -4.23 12.12 9.63
N GLU A 114 -5.24 11.67 10.39
CA GLU A 114 -5.40 10.25 10.70
C GLU A 114 -5.61 9.41 9.43
N ILE A 115 -4.95 8.24 9.39
CA ILE A 115 -5.17 7.26 8.33
C ILE A 115 -6.57 6.65 8.50
N LYS A 116 -7.42 6.85 7.50
CA LYS A 116 -8.78 6.30 7.44
C LYS A 116 -8.77 4.98 6.70
N ARG A 117 -9.33 3.96 7.36
CA ARG A 117 -9.56 2.63 6.76
C ARG A 117 -10.74 2.73 5.81
N THR A 118 -10.64 2.02 4.69
CA THR A 118 -11.76 1.87 3.76
C THR A 118 -12.24 0.42 3.76
N GLU A 119 -13.41 0.19 3.16
CA GLU A 119 -13.92 -1.16 2.88
C GLU A 119 -13.36 -1.74 1.58
N PHE A 120 -12.53 -0.99 0.84
CA PHE A 120 -12.02 -1.39 -0.46
C PHE A 120 -10.82 -2.32 -0.35
N GLU A 121 -10.79 -3.33 -1.21
CA GLU A 121 -9.75 -4.34 -1.25
C GLU A 121 -9.19 -4.52 -2.66
N LEU A 122 -7.96 -5.04 -2.75
CA LEU A 122 -7.38 -5.47 -4.02
C LEU A 122 -7.98 -6.82 -4.45
N PRO A 123 -8.08 -7.10 -5.77
CA PRO A 123 -7.72 -6.22 -6.88
C PRO A 123 -8.76 -5.12 -7.10
N LEU A 124 -8.29 -3.94 -7.51
CA LEU A 124 -9.13 -2.80 -7.85
C LEU A 124 -9.84 -3.08 -9.17
N ASP A 125 -11.13 -2.74 -9.21
CA ASP A 125 -11.94 -2.62 -10.42
C ASP A 125 -12.46 -1.19 -10.56
N ASP A 126 -13.10 -0.89 -11.69
CA ASP A 126 -13.57 0.47 -12.01
C ASP A 126 -14.56 1.01 -10.96
N ASN A 127 -15.42 0.16 -10.40
CA ASN A 127 -16.39 0.55 -9.39
C ASN A 127 -15.72 0.86 -8.04
N ILE A 128 -14.69 0.11 -7.64
CA ILE A 128 -13.88 0.44 -6.47
C ILE A 128 -13.15 1.77 -6.69
N LEU A 129 -12.60 2.01 -7.88
CA LEU A 129 -11.86 3.23 -8.19
C LEU A 129 -12.76 4.47 -8.13
N GLU A 130 -13.96 4.40 -8.71
CA GLU A 130 -14.95 5.46 -8.66
C GLU A 130 -15.32 5.82 -7.22
N LYS A 131 -15.70 4.81 -6.41
CA LYS A 131 -16.04 5.01 -5.00
C LYS A 131 -14.88 5.54 -4.16
N LEU A 132 -13.65 5.12 -4.47
CA LEU A 132 -12.46 5.60 -3.79
C LEU A 132 -12.21 7.08 -4.10
N ALA A 133 -12.39 7.51 -5.36
CA ALA A 133 -12.27 8.91 -5.76
C ALA A 133 -13.33 9.78 -5.07
N GLU A 134 -14.58 9.32 -5.05
CA GLU A 134 -15.68 9.99 -4.33
C GLU A 134 -15.38 10.13 -2.83
N LEU A 135 -14.89 9.07 -2.19
CA LEU A 135 -14.52 9.09 -0.77
C LEU A 135 -13.43 10.13 -0.49
N ILE A 136 -12.38 10.18 -1.33
CA ILE A 136 -11.30 11.16 -1.19
C ILE A 136 -11.86 12.58 -1.28
N PHE A 137 -12.74 12.84 -2.26
CA PHE A 137 -13.39 14.15 -2.42
C PHE A 137 -14.21 14.54 -1.19
N GLN A 138 -15.07 13.64 -0.70
CA GLN A 138 -15.88 13.88 0.50
C GLN A 138 -15.02 14.14 1.74
N GLU A 139 -13.91 13.43 1.89
CA GLU A 139 -13.00 13.61 3.01
C GLU A 139 -12.23 14.92 2.97
N ILE A 140 -11.99 15.47 1.78
CA ILE A 140 -11.44 16.83 1.61
C ILE A 140 -12.51 17.87 1.95
N GLU A 141 -13.74 17.72 1.48
CA GLU A 141 -14.82 18.68 1.76
C GLU A 141 -15.11 18.83 3.27
N LYS A 142 -15.06 17.74 4.04
CA LYS A 142 -15.24 17.76 5.50
C LYS A 142 -14.20 18.61 6.25
N GLN A 143 -13.09 18.99 5.60
CA GLN A 143 -12.01 19.77 6.18
C GLN A 143 -12.10 21.26 5.87
N ASN A 144 -12.99 21.66 4.94
CA ASN A 144 -13.26 23.05 4.59
C ASN A 144 -14.44 23.60 5.40
#